data_AF-A0A957F4H5-F1
#
_entry.id   AF-A0A957F4H5-F1
#
_cell.length_a   1.000
_cell.length_b   1.000
_cell.length_c   1.000
_cell.angle_alpha   90.00
_cell.angle_beta   90.00
_cell.angle_gamma   90.00
#
_symmetry.space_group_name_H-M   'P 1'
#
loop_
_entity.id
_entity.type
_entity.pdbx_description
1 polymer ?
#
loop_
_entity_poly.entity_id
_entity_poly.type
_entity_poly.pdbx_seq_one_letter_code
_entity_poly.pdbx_strand_id
1 'polypeptide(L)'
;MNQNLDDLLAALTLPEKAALLAGADMWHTVPVPRLGIPVMKVSDGPNGVRGVGGDTGVPSVCFPVGIAMGATWNPELVEQIGVALAEECRSKRAQVLLAPTVNIHRTPIAGRNFECFAEDPYLSGKTAAAYIRGLQSQGVGACIKHFVCNDSEFERFSMSSEVAERPLHEIYLEPFRIALTEAGPWTLMSAYNRLNGTHASENNWLLRDQLKERWGFDGLVISDWYGTYSDRVPAGGLDLEMPGAARWMDPDKVVAAVQAGELDEAVIDDKVRRLLRTLRRVGLFDDPQTGAEEGIDRPHHRRLARRAAAEAIVLLKNDADLLPLPADTVRSIAVIGQNAARAQVMGGGSSSVTPHYVVSPLDGIRRRTGDGVQVSYAIG
;
A
#
# COMPACT_ATOMS: atom_id res chain seq x y z
N MET A 1 14.85 1.04 -25.22
CA MET A 1 14.87 2.12 -26.24
C MET A 1 14.37 3.39 -25.55
N ASN A 2 15.14 4.48 -25.53
CA ASN A 2 14.70 5.76 -24.93
C ASN A 2 13.74 6.50 -25.88
N GLN A 3 12.54 5.93 -26.11
CA GLN A 3 11.45 6.69 -26.73
C GLN A 3 11.01 7.81 -25.79
N ASN A 4 10.92 9.02 -26.32
CA ASN A 4 10.37 10.17 -25.62
C ASN A 4 8.89 9.89 -25.28
N LEU A 5 8.48 10.15 -24.04
CA LEU A 5 7.10 9.91 -23.60
C LEU A 5 6.10 10.78 -24.37
N ASP A 6 6.49 11.98 -24.79
CA ASP A 6 5.64 12.87 -25.57
C ASP A 6 5.41 12.33 -26.99
N ASP A 7 6.40 11.65 -27.59
CA ASP A 7 6.23 11.00 -28.89
C ASP A 7 5.27 9.80 -28.80
N LEU A 8 5.37 9.01 -27.72
CA LEU A 8 4.42 7.92 -27.45
C LEU A 8 3.01 8.46 -27.25
N LEU A 9 2.87 9.54 -26.50
CA LEU A 9 1.59 10.18 -26.24
C LEU A 9 0.95 10.72 -27.53
N ALA A 10 1.73 11.39 -28.38
CA ALA A 10 1.26 11.90 -29.67
C ALA A 10 0.88 10.79 -30.66
N ALA A 11 1.48 9.60 -30.52
CA ALA A 11 1.19 8.45 -31.38
C ALA A 11 -0.06 7.66 -30.94
N LEU A 12 -0.58 7.88 -29.72
CA LEU A 12 -1.79 7.23 -29.22
C LEU A 12 -3.05 7.85 -29.84
N THR A 13 -3.99 7.00 -30.23
CA THR A 13 -5.35 7.44 -30.60
C THR A 13 -6.17 7.71 -29.34
N LEU A 14 -7.21 8.55 -29.44
CA LEU A 14 -8.11 8.84 -28.31
C LEU A 14 -8.69 7.57 -27.65
N PRO A 15 -9.15 6.53 -28.38
CA PRO A 15 -9.60 5.28 -27.76
C PRO A 15 -8.50 4.55 -26.97
N GLU A 16 -7.25 4.57 -27.45
CA GLU A 16 -6.14 3.94 -26.71
C GLU A 16 -5.76 4.76 -25.47
N LYS A 17 -5.76 6.09 -25.58
CA LYS A 17 -5.58 6.98 -24.43
C LYS A 17 -6.65 6.69 -23.36
N ALA A 18 -7.90 6.57 -23.77
CA ALA A 18 -9.02 6.26 -22.91
C ALA A 18 -8.87 4.87 -22.24
N ALA A 19 -8.48 3.85 -22.99
CA ALA A 19 -8.23 2.51 -22.47
C ALA A 19 -7.13 2.45 -21.41
N LEU A 20 -6.11 3.30 -21.52
CA LEU A 20 -5.03 3.41 -20.54
C LEU A 20 -5.47 4.01 -19.19
N LEU A 21 -6.65 4.65 -19.12
CA LEU A 21 -7.18 5.22 -17.87
C LEU A 21 -7.95 4.20 -17.02
N ALA A 22 -8.06 2.97 -17.49
CA ALA A 22 -8.78 1.87 -16.84
C ALA A 22 -7.84 0.71 -16.51
N GLY A 23 -8.12 0.01 -15.42
CA GLY A 23 -7.60 -1.32 -15.18
C GLY A 23 -8.05 -2.29 -16.28
N ALA A 24 -7.17 -3.21 -16.67
CA ALA A 24 -7.52 -4.33 -17.54
C ALA A 24 -8.27 -5.43 -16.75
N ASP A 25 -7.87 -5.63 -15.49
CA ASP A 25 -8.47 -6.58 -14.56
C ASP A 25 -8.27 -6.11 -13.11
N MET A 26 -8.32 -7.04 -12.15
CA MET A 26 -8.13 -6.74 -10.73
C MET A 26 -6.76 -6.13 -10.39
N TRP A 27 -5.71 -6.38 -11.19
CA TRP A 27 -4.31 -6.13 -10.82
C TRP A 27 -3.45 -5.53 -11.94
N HIS A 28 -3.95 -5.46 -13.17
CA HIS A 28 -3.17 -5.09 -14.34
C HIS A 28 -3.71 -3.85 -15.04
N THR A 29 -2.82 -3.05 -15.63
CA THR A 29 -3.19 -1.99 -16.57
C THR A 29 -3.38 -2.52 -17.99
N VAL A 30 -4.07 -1.77 -18.84
CA VAL A 30 -4.22 -2.10 -20.26
C VAL A 30 -2.90 -1.87 -21.02
N PRO A 31 -2.44 -2.81 -21.88
CA PRO A 31 -1.29 -2.58 -22.76
C PRO A 31 -1.68 -1.93 -24.09
N VAL A 32 -0.70 -1.35 -24.80
CA VAL A 32 -0.84 -0.95 -26.22
C VAL A 32 0.30 -1.58 -27.04
N PRO A 33 0.14 -2.82 -27.52
CA PRO A 33 1.23 -3.58 -28.15
C PRO A 33 1.85 -2.91 -29.37
N ARG A 34 1.06 -2.23 -30.21
CA ARG A 34 1.58 -1.57 -31.43
C ARG A 34 2.60 -0.46 -31.13
N LEU A 35 2.50 0.14 -29.93
CA LEU A 35 3.40 1.19 -29.45
C LEU A 35 4.41 0.67 -28.41
N GLY A 36 4.39 -0.64 -28.13
CA GLY A 36 5.25 -1.23 -27.10
C GLY A 36 4.95 -0.75 -25.69
N ILE A 37 3.73 -0.28 -25.41
CA ILE A 37 3.32 0.11 -24.04
C ILE A 37 2.99 -1.17 -23.27
N PRO A 38 3.75 -1.51 -22.21
CA PRO A 38 3.63 -2.77 -21.49
C PRO A 38 2.47 -2.76 -20.49
N VAL A 39 2.16 -3.93 -19.94
CA VAL A 39 1.27 -4.09 -18.80
C VAL A 39 2.05 -3.79 -17.51
N MET A 40 1.48 -2.96 -16.64
CA MET A 40 1.93 -2.83 -15.25
C MET A 40 1.06 -3.68 -14.36
N LYS A 41 1.68 -4.45 -13.47
CA LYS A 41 1.00 -5.15 -12.41
C LYS A 41 1.14 -4.41 -11.08
N VAL A 42 0.02 -4.21 -10.42
CA VAL A 42 -0.04 -3.77 -9.03
C VAL A 42 -0.35 -4.95 -8.11
N SER A 43 0.11 -4.91 -6.87
CA SER A 43 -0.24 -5.92 -5.88
C SER A 43 -0.44 -5.29 -4.52
N ASP A 44 -1.38 -5.82 -3.75
CA ASP A 44 -1.55 -5.38 -2.36
C ASP A 44 -0.37 -5.75 -1.48
N GLY A 45 -0.21 -4.88 -0.49
CA GLY A 45 0.33 -5.17 0.82
C GLY A 45 -0.59 -4.52 1.88
N PRO A 46 -0.07 -3.99 3.00
CA PRO A 46 1.24 -3.32 3.07
C PRO A 46 2.34 -4.04 3.87
N ASN A 47 2.07 -5.17 4.51
CA ASN A 47 3.05 -5.88 5.33
C ASN A 47 3.55 -7.19 4.67
N GLY A 48 3.40 -7.30 3.35
CA GLY A 48 3.77 -8.43 2.51
C GLY A 48 3.30 -8.16 1.08
N VAL A 49 3.63 -9.03 0.13
CA VAL A 49 3.17 -8.89 -1.26
C VAL A 49 2.23 -10.05 -1.58
N ARG A 50 0.93 -9.74 -1.69
CA ARG A 50 -0.11 -10.77 -1.80
C ARG A 50 -0.12 -11.51 -3.13
N GLY A 51 0.27 -10.83 -4.21
CA GLY A 51 0.07 -11.33 -5.58
C GLY A 51 -1.40 -11.31 -6.02
N VAL A 52 -1.72 -12.07 -7.06
CA VAL A 52 -3.07 -12.10 -7.68
C VAL A 52 -4.05 -13.06 -7.00
N GLY A 53 -3.55 -14.07 -6.27
CA GLY A 53 -4.35 -15.19 -5.76
C GLY A 53 -5.00 -14.97 -4.38
N GLY A 54 -4.87 -13.78 -3.80
CA GLY A 54 -5.44 -13.48 -2.48
C GLY A 54 -4.87 -14.36 -1.37
N ASP A 55 -5.75 -14.82 -0.46
CA ASP A 55 -5.40 -15.69 0.68
C ASP A 55 -4.98 -17.12 0.28
N THR A 56 -5.23 -17.51 -0.97
CA THR A 56 -4.79 -18.77 -1.57
C THR A 56 -3.65 -18.57 -2.57
N GLY A 57 -3.06 -17.37 -2.57
CA GLY A 57 -2.02 -16.96 -3.49
C GLY A 57 -0.67 -17.62 -3.22
N VAL A 58 0.30 -17.31 -4.08
CA VAL A 58 1.65 -17.80 -3.92
C VAL A 58 2.25 -17.23 -2.63
N PRO A 59 2.84 -18.03 -1.72
CA PRO A 59 3.28 -17.54 -0.41
C PRO A 59 4.29 -16.38 -0.47
N SER A 60 4.26 -15.50 0.53
CA SER A 60 5.18 -14.35 0.70
C SER A 60 5.64 -14.23 2.15
N VAL A 61 6.67 -13.41 2.40
CA VAL A 61 6.99 -12.99 3.78
C VAL A 61 5.89 -12.08 4.33
N CYS A 62 5.51 -12.32 5.59
CA CYS A 62 4.66 -11.41 6.36
C CYS A 62 5.52 -10.66 7.37
N PHE A 63 5.75 -9.37 7.12
CA PHE A 63 6.35 -8.45 8.09
C PHE A 63 5.32 -8.04 9.16
N PRO A 64 5.77 -7.49 10.31
CA PRO A 64 4.87 -6.89 11.28
C PRO A 64 3.97 -5.84 10.62
N VAL A 65 2.73 -5.73 11.10
CA VAL A 65 1.74 -4.77 10.58
C VAL A 65 2.19 -3.31 10.78
N GLY A 66 1.53 -2.35 10.12
CA GLY A 66 1.88 -0.93 10.17
C GLY A 66 2.06 -0.39 11.58
N ILE A 67 1.13 -0.65 12.50
CA ILE A 67 1.21 -0.12 13.86
C ILE A 67 2.43 -0.68 14.61
N ALA A 68 2.81 -1.92 14.32
CA ALA A 68 4.00 -2.55 14.88
C ALA A 68 5.27 -1.93 14.30
N MET A 69 5.30 -1.64 12.99
CA MET A 69 6.42 -0.90 12.37
C MET A 69 6.54 0.50 12.97
N GLY A 70 5.43 1.23 13.15
CA GLY A 70 5.41 2.54 13.78
C GLY A 70 5.95 2.53 15.21
N ALA A 71 5.58 1.50 15.99
CA ALA A 71 6.04 1.33 17.37
C ALA A 71 7.56 1.11 17.51
N THR A 72 8.28 0.78 16.43
CA THR A 72 9.74 0.64 16.46
C THR A 72 10.46 1.98 16.60
N TRP A 73 9.85 3.09 16.18
CA TRP A 73 10.52 4.40 16.05
C TRP A 73 11.85 4.32 15.27
N ASN A 74 11.95 3.37 14.33
CA ASN A 74 13.19 3.04 13.63
C ASN A 74 13.00 3.12 12.10
N PRO A 75 13.14 4.33 11.51
CA PRO A 75 13.03 4.52 10.06
C PRO A 75 14.02 3.66 9.27
N GLU A 76 15.23 3.45 9.76
CA GLU A 76 16.25 2.64 9.08
C GLU A 76 15.83 1.17 8.95
N LEU A 77 15.19 0.62 9.99
CA LEU A 77 14.60 -0.71 9.95
C LEU A 77 13.46 -0.79 8.92
N VAL A 78 12.60 0.23 8.89
CA VAL A 78 11.46 0.27 7.96
C VAL A 78 11.91 0.43 6.51
N GLU A 79 12.99 1.18 6.26
CA GLU A 79 13.61 1.27 4.93
C GLU A 79 14.15 -0.09 4.48
N GLN A 80 14.77 -0.86 5.37
CA GLN A 80 15.20 -2.23 5.08
C GLN A 80 14.02 -3.18 4.80
N ILE A 81 12.88 -3.00 5.48
CA ILE A 81 11.65 -3.72 5.16
C ILE A 81 11.15 -3.35 3.76
N GLY A 82 11.18 -2.07 3.39
CA GLY A 82 10.84 -1.60 2.04
C GLY A 82 11.71 -2.27 0.97
N VAL A 83 13.02 -2.39 1.18
CA VAL A 83 13.93 -3.10 0.26
C VAL A 83 13.52 -4.57 0.10
N ALA A 84 13.25 -5.27 1.21
CA ALA A 84 12.84 -6.67 1.18
C ALA A 84 11.48 -6.87 0.49
N LEU A 85 10.53 -5.96 0.70
CA LEU A 85 9.24 -5.99 0.02
C LEU A 85 9.37 -5.77 -1.49
N ALA A 86 10.33 -4.97 -1.95
CA ALA A 86 10.60 -4.87 -3.38
C ALA A 86 11.17 -6.17 -3.97
N GLU A 87 12.00 -6.92 -3.23
CA GLU A 87 12.43 -8.26 -3.65
C GLU A 87 11.25 -9.24 -3.75
N GLU A 88 10.27 -9.14 -2.83
CA GLU A 88 9.03 -9.90 -2.90
C GLU A 88 8.18 -9.50 -4.12
N CYS A 89 8.02 -8.21 -4.39
CA CYS A 89 7.34 -7.68 -5.58
C CYS A 89 7.92 -8.26 -6.86
N ARG A 90 9.26 -8.32 -6.98
CA ARG A 90 9.93 -8.94 -8.14
C ARG A 90 9.59 -10.43 -8.28
N SER A 91 9.58 -11.20 -7.19
CA SER A 91 9.13 -12.61 -7.25
C SER A 91 7.65 -12.75 -7.59
N LYS A 92 6.82 -11.76 -7.29
CA LYS A 92 5.40 -11.71 -7.70
C LYS A 92 5.17 -11.02 -9.04
N ARG A 93 6.23 -10.59 -9.74
CA ARG A 93 6.15 -9.84 -11.00
C ARG A 93 5.32 -8.56 -10.90
N ALA A 94 5.24 -7.95 -9.71
CA ALA A 94 4.50 -6.72 -9.45
C ALA A 94 5.45 -5.51 -9.45
N GLN A 95 5.07 -4.45 -10.16
CA GLN A 95 5.90 -3.25 -10.32
C GLN A 95 5.50 -2.13 -9.35
N VAL A 96 4.27 -2.17 -8.84
CA VAL A 96 3.78 -1.25 -7.81
C VAL A 96 3.22 -2.04 -6.65
N LEU A 97 3.69 -1.72 -5.44
CA LEU A 97 3.10 -2.21 -4.20
C LEU A 97 2.08 -1.19 -3.70
N LEU A 98 0.86 -1.64 -3.40
CA LEU A 98 -0.21 -0.79 -2.89
C LEU A 98 -0.02 -0.46 -1.41
N ALA A 99 1.04 0.29 -1.12
CA ALA A 99 1.56 0.58 0.22
C ALA A 99 2.50 1.81 0.21
N PRO A 100 2.76 2.44 1.36
CA PRO A 100 2.23 2.13 2.69
C PRO A 100 0.85 2.76 2.96
N THR A 101 0.17 2.27 4.00
CA THR A 101 -1.09 2.86 4.49
C THR A 101 -0.79 3.83 5.63
N VAL A 102 -1.24 5.08 5.51
CA VAL A 102 -0.84 6.20 6.39
C VAL A 102 -2.01 7.01 6.94
N ASN A 103 -3.23 6.46 6.89
CA ASN A 103 -4.38 7.06 7.55
C ASN A 103 -4.15 7.15 9.08
N ILE A 104 -4.89 8.03 9.75
CA ILE A 104 -4.60 8.40 11.14
C ILE A 104 -5.48 7.60 12.08
N HIS A 105 -4.91 7.10 13.19
CA HIS A 105 -5.68 6.43 14.26
C HIS A 105 -6.54 7.43 15.05
N ARG A 106 -7.55 8.02 14.40
CA ARG A 106 -8.46 8.98 15.02
C ARG A 106 -9.33 8.36 16.11
N THR A 107 -9.67 7.08 15.94
CA THR A 107 -10.54 6.32 16.84
C THR A 107 -9.97 4.92 17.04
N PRO A 108 -10.02 4.35 18.25
CA PRO A 108 -9.43 3.03 18.51
C PRO A 108 -10.18 1.88 17.82
N ILE A 109 -11.41 2.10 17.36
CA ILE A 109 -12.28 1.07 16.76
C ILE A 109 -12.23 1.03 15.23
N ALA A 110 -11.38 1.84 14.59
CA ALA A 110 -11.24 1.79 13.14
C ALA A 110 -10.60 0.47 12.71
N GLY A 111 -11.29 -0.26 11.82
CA GLY A 111 -10.95 -1.63 11.44
C GLY A 111 -9.56 -1.80 10.80
N ARG A 112 -8.97 -0.72 10.28
CA ARG A 112 -7.66 -0.71 9.61
C ARG A 112 -6.55 0.03 10.36
N ASN A 113 -6.75 0.34 11.65
CA ASN A 113 -5.67 0.92 12.47
C ASN A 113 -4.43 0.03 12.49
N PHE A 114 -4.59 -1.30 12.52
CA PHE A 114 -3.42 -2.20 12.50
C PHE A 114 -2.54 -1.98 11.24
N GLU A 115 -3.14 -1.55 10.14
CA GLU A 115 -2.50 -1.35 8.84
C GLU A 115 -1.75 -0.02 8.75
N CYS A 116 -2.13 0.97 9.57
CA CYS A 116 -1.55 2.32 9.60
C CYS A 116 -0.45 2.42 10.67
N PHE A 117 0.37 3.48 10.63
CA PHE A 117 1.55 3.57 11.50
C PHE A 117 1.26 4.11 12.91
N ALA A 118 0.57 5.25 13.03
CA ALA A 118 0.37 5.93 14.31
C ALA A 118 -0.80 6.93 14.27
N GLU A 119 -1.15 7.48 15.44
CA GLU A 119 -2.00 8.67 15.55
C GLU A 119 -1.25 9.98 15.28
N ASP A 120 0.08 9.96 15.43
CA ASP A 120 0.94 11.13 15.20
C ASP A 120 1.29 11.29 13.71
N PRO A 121 1.05 12.47 13.11
CA PRO A 121 1.29 12.69 11.69
C PRO A 121 2.77 12.68 11.32
N TYR A 122 3.65 13.14 12.22
CA TYR A 122 5.08 13.19 11.97
C TYR A 122 5.69 11.79 11.91
N LEU A 123 5.44 10.95 12.93
CA LEU A 123 5.85 9.55 12.95
C LEU A 123 5.30 8.80 11.74
N SER A 124 4.01 8.96 11.42
CA SER A 124 3.41 8.32 10.26
C SER A 124 4.08 8.74 8.94
N GLY A 125 4.36 10.04 8.77
CA GLY A 125 5.04 10.57 7.59
C GLY A 125 6.49 10.11 7.46
N LYS A 126 7.28 10.13 8.54
CA LYS A 126 8.70 9.72 8.52
C LYS A 126 8.84 8.22 8.28
N THR A 127 7.99 7.41 8.91
CA THR A 127 7.95 5.97 8.69
C THR A 127 7.54 5.63 7.25
N ALA A 128 6.53 6.32 6.71
CA ALA A 128 6.13 6.16 5.32
C ALA A 128 7.25 6.54 4.34
N ALA A 129 7.95 7.66 4.58
CA ALA A 129 9.05 8.09 3.73
C ALA A 129 10.18 7.04 3.68
N ALA A 130 10.54 6.45 4.82
CA ALA A 130 11.52 5.38 4.88
C ALA A 130 11.07 4.13 4.11
N TYR A 131 9.83 3.69 4.32
CA TYR A 131 9.23 2.57 3.59
C TYR A 131 9.29 2.78 2.07
N ILE A 132 8.89 3.98 1.61
CA ILE A 132 8.86 4.35 0.19
C ILE A 132 10.28 4.40 -0.40
N ARG A 133 11.25 4.99 0.29
CA ARG A 133 12.65 4.99 -0.17
C ARG A 133 13.18 3.57 -0.36
N GLY A 134 12.91 2.68 0.61
CA GLY A 134 13.31 1.29 0.54
C GLY A 134 12.78 0.58 -0.71
N LEU A 135 11.47 0.69 -0.97
CA LEU A 135 10.84 0.13 -2.17
C LEU A 135 11.42 0.69 -3.47
N GLN A 136 11.43 2.02 -3.58
CA GLN A 136 11.79 2.70 -4.83
C GLN A 136 13.28 2.62 -5.15
N SER A 137 14.15 2.45 -4.14
CA SER A 137 15.58 2.15 -4.35
C SER A 137 15.81 0.87 -5.16
N GLN A 138 14.80 -0.02 -5.18
CA GLN A 138 14.79 -1.28 -5.91
C GLN A 138 13.95 -1.21 -7.20
N GLY A 139 13.55 -0.02 -7.65
CA GLY A 139 12.78 0.14 -8.89
C GLY A 139 11.33 -0.34 -8.80
N VAL A 140 10.80 -0.57 -7.59
CA VAL A 140 9.39 -0.89 -7.35
C VAL A 140 8.68 0.38 -6.88
N GLY A 141 7.58 0.75 -7.54
CA GLY A 141 6.79 1.91 -7.18
C GLY A 141 6.02 1.71 -5.87
N ALA A 142 6.02 2.72 -5.01
CA ALA A 142 5.12 2.76 -3.87
C ALA A 142 3.80 3.46 -4.24
N CYS A 143 2.71 3.00 -3.65
CA CYS A 143 1.38 3.62 -3.73
C CYS A 143 0.91 3.99 -2.32
N ILE A 144 1.25 5.20 -1.88
CA ILE A 144 0.85 5.69 -0.57
C ILE A 144 -0.68 5.83 -0.51
N LYS A 145 -1.31 5.32 0.56
CA LYS A 145 -2.78 5.22 0.65
C LYS A 145 -3.33 5.47 2.06
N HIS A 146 -4.60 5.84 2.23
CA HIS A 146 -5.58 6.26 1.21
C HIS A 146 -5.80 7.76 1.38
N PHE A 147 -5.68 8.50 0.30
CA PHE A 147 -5.69 9.96 0.30
C PHE A 147 -7.13 10.48 0.12
N VAL A 148 -7.80 11.01 1.15
CA VAL A 148 -7.37 11.19 2.54
C VAL A 148 -8.58 11.01 3.49
N CYS A 149 -8.31 10.91 4.80
CA CYS A 149 -9.30 10.81 5.86
C CYS A 149 -10.17 9.53 5.81
N ASN A 150 -9.61 8.42 5.32
CA ASN A 150 -10.22 7.09 5.37
C ASN A 150 -9.96 6.41 6.72
N ASP A 151 -10.35 7.09 7.81
CA ASP A 151 -9.98 6.70 9.18
C ASP A 151 -11.08 5.84 9.85
N SER A 152 -12.02 5.30 9.07
CA SER A 152 -13.10 4.41 9.52
C SER A 152 -13.57 3.52 8.39
N GLU A 153 -13.85 2.26 8.70
CA GLU A 153 -14.42 1.30 7.74
C GLU A 153 -15.95 1.38 7.66
N PHE A 154 -16.60 1.99 8.66
CA PHE A 154 -18.04 2.16 8.70
C PHE A 154 -18.52 2.99 7.51
N GLU A 155 -19.32 2.38 6.62
CA GLU A 155 -19.88 3.04 5.43
C GLU A 155 -18.83 3.77 4.57
N ARG A 156 -17.60 3.27 4.50
CA ARG A 156 -16.46 3.97 3.86
C ARG A 156 -16.70 4.43 2.41
N PHE A 157 -17.64 3.82 1.69
CA PHE A 157 -18.00 4.21 0.32
C PHE A 157 -18.96 5.41 0.22
N SER A 158 -19.64 5.77 1.31
CA SER A 158 -20.68 6.81 1.33
C SER A 158 -20.49 7.86 2.41
N MET A 159 -19.77 7.54 3.49
CA MET A 159 -19.51 8.48 4.58
C MET A 159 -18.73 9.71 4.10
N SER A 160 -18.94 10.82 4.81
CA SER A 160 -18.16 12.04 4.63
C SER A 160 -17.37 12.35 5.91
N SER A 161 -16.06 12.49 5.74
CA SER A 161 -15.17 13.02 6.76
C SER A 161 -15.25 14.55 6.72
N GLU A 162 -15.97 15.14 7.68
CA GLU A 162 -16.11 16.58 7.83
C GLU A 162 -14.98 17.13 8.72
N VAL A 163 -14.00 17.79 8.09
CA VAL A 163 -12.75 18.21 8.73
C VAL A 163 -12.46 19.67 8.38
N ALA A 164 -12.25 20.48 9.41
CA ALA A 164 -11.81 21.86 9.25
C ALA A 164 -10.41 21.93 8.59
N GLU A 165 -10.13 23.02 7.88
CA GLU A 165 -8.89 23.19 7.12
C GLU A 165 -7.62 22.94 7.96
N ARG A 166 -7.57 23.49 9.18
CA ARG A 166 -6.41 23.34 10.06
C ARG A 166 -6.07 21.88 10.40
N PRO A 167 -6.96 21.07 11.02
CA PRO A 167 -6.66 19.67 11.30
C PRO A 167 -6.49 18.85 10.02
N LEU A 168 -7.17 19.19 8.91
CA LEU A 168 -6.94 18.55 7.62
C LEU A 168 -5.47 18.67 7.21
N HIS A 169 -4.89 19.86 7.28
CA HIS A 169 -3.49 20.10 6.93
C HIS A 169 -2.49 19.59 7.99
N GLU A 170 -2.73 19.83 9.27
CA GLU A 170 -1.78 19.52 10.34
C GLU A 170 -1.74 18.03 10.71
N ILE A 171 -2.82 17.26 10.44
CA ILE A 171 -2.95 15.87 10.90
C ILE A 171 -3.09 14.90 9.72
N TYR A 172 -4.08 15.09 8.85
CA TYR A 172 -4.44 14.05 7.88
C TYR A 172 -3.63 14.12 6.59
N LEU A 173 -3.34 15.33 6.11
CA LEU A 173 -2.52 15.57 4.93
C LEU A 173 -1.02 15.50 5.23
N GLU A 174 -0.61 15.74 6.48
CA GLU A 174 0.79 15.88 6.85
C GLU A 174 1.64 14.60 6.60
N PRO A 175 1.17 13.37 6.90
CA PRO A 175 1.92 12.16 6.55
C PRO A 175 2.20 12.05 5.05
N PHE A 176 1.21 12.40 4.23
CA PHE A 176 1.36 12.43 2.77
C PHE A 176 2.34 13.52 2.35
N ARG A 177 2.22 14.75 2.88
CA ARG A 177 3.13 15.85 2.56
C ARG A 177 4.58 15.52 2.90
N ILE A 178 4.84 14.94 4.07
CA ILE A 178 6.17 14.48 4.49
C ILE A 178 6.68 13.41 3.53
N ALA A 179 5.90 12.35 3.27
CA ALA A 179 6.30 11.27 2.39
C ALA A 179 6.58 11.74 0.95
N LEU A 180 5.76 12.65 0.42
CA LEU A 180 5.97 13.25 -0.89
C LEU A 180 7.26 14.06 -0.93
N THR A 181 7.51 14.88 0.08
CA THR A 181 8.70 15.75 0.13
C THR A 181 9.99 14.94 0.32
N GLU A 182 9.97 13.91 1.15
CA GLU A 182 11.19 13.19 1.57
C GLU A 182 11.48 11.90 0.79
N ALA A 183 10.49 11.35 0.07
CA ALA A 183 10.64 10.07 -0.63
C ALA A 183 10.02 10.04 -2.03
N GLY A 184 9.09 10.96 -2.35
CA GLY A 184 8.49 11.08 -3.67
C GLY A 184 7.87 9.78 -4.18
N PRO A 185 6.74 9.31 -3.61
CA PRO A 185 6.09 8.09 -4.08
C PRO A 185 5.68 8.24 -5.54
N TRP A 186 5.82 7.18 -6.33
CA TRP A 186 5.50 7.23 -7.77
C TRP A 186 4.01 7.12 -8.05
N THR A 187 3.25 6.57 -7.10
CA THR A 187 1.81 6.44 -7.18
C THR A 187 1.16 6.79 -5.85
N LEU A 188 -0.13 7.14 -5.89
CA LEU A 188 -0.94 7.47 -4.72
C LEU A 188 -2.36 6.95 -4.93
N MET A 189 -2.96 6.39 -3.89
CA MET A 189 -4.34 5.87 -3.95
C MET A 189 -5.31 6.87 -3.31
N SER A 190 -6.35 7.25 -4.04
CA SER A 190 -7.45 8.05 -3.46
C SER A 190 -8.30 7.22 -2.51
N ALA A 191 -8.91 7.86 -1.51
CA ALA A 191 -9.76 7.20 -0.55
C ALA A 191 -11.18 6.93 -1.07
N TYR A 192 -11.86 5.97 -0.44
CA TYR A 192 -13.28 5.70 -0.70
C TYR A 192 -14.21 6.82 -0.22
N ASN A 193 -13.93 7.40 0.96
CA ASN A 193 -14.84 8.33 1.61
C ASN A 193 -14.92 9.66 0.86
N ARG A 194 -15.95 10.45 1.23
CA ARG A 194 -15.98 11.88 0.92
C ARG A 194 -15.13 12.65 1.92
N LEU A 195 -14.55 13.75 1.46
CA LEU A 195 -13.95 14.80 2.28
C LEU A 195 -14.80 16.05 2.10
N ASN A 196 -15.40 16.54 3.19
CA ASN A 196 -16.26 17.72 3.19
C ASN A 196 -17.34 17.68 2.08
N GLY A 197 -18.01 16.53 1.92
CA GLY A 197 -19.13 16.33 1.00
C GLY A 197 -18.78 15.80 -0.41
N THR A 198 -17.51 15.84 -0.82
CA THR A 198 -17.08 15.37 -2.15
C THR A 198 -16.20 14.12 -2.05
N HIS A 199 -16.48 13.10 -2.86
CA HIS A 199 -15.68 11.86 -2.92
C HIS A 199 -14.21 12.17 -3.20
N ALA A 200 -13.30 11.56 -2.44
CA ALA A 200 -11.87 11.90 -2.52
C ALA A 200 -11.29 11.65 -3.92
N SER A 201 -11.76 10.61 -4.62
CA SER A 201 -11.40 10.30 -6.02
C SER A 201 -11.87 11.34 -7.05
N GLU A 202 -12.80 12.21 -6.69
CA GLU A 202 -13.41 13.22 -7.58
C GLU A 202 -13.22 14.65 -7.06
N ASN A 203 -12.51 14.82 -5.95
CA ASN A 203 -12.31 16.11 -5.32
C ASN A 203 -11.17 16.88 -6.03
N ASN A 204 -11.53 17.82 -6.90
CA ASN A 204 -10.58 18.63 -7.68
C ASN A 204 -9.64 19.46 -6.80
N TRP A 205 -10.14 20.06 -5.73
CA TRP A 205 -9.30 20.80 -4.80
C TRP A 205 -8.23 19.88 -4.19
N LEU A 206 -8.61 18.66 -3.81
CA LEU A 206 -7.71 17.69 -3.20
C LEU A 206 -6.67 17.14 -4.20
N LEU A 207 -7.13 16.58 -5.32
CA LEU A 207 -6.26 15.81 -6.22
C LEU A 207 -5.53 16.68 -7.26
N ARG A 208 -6.13 17.79 -7.70
CA ARG A 208 -5.51 18.69 -8.68
C ARG A 208 -4.82 19.86 -7.96
N ASP A 209 -5.59 20.71 -7.30
CA ASP A 209 -5.08 21.99 -6.79
C ASP A 209 -4.07 21.78 -5.66
N GLN A 210 -4.40 20.92 -4.68
CA GLN A 210 -3.55 20.67 -3.52
C GLN A 210 -2.41 19.69 -3.84
N LEU A 211 -2.72 18.51 -4.38
CA LEU A 211 -1.75 17.44 -4.62
C LEU A 211 -0.84 17.71 -5.84
N LYS A 212 -1.42 17.95 -7.02
CA LYS A 212 -0.64 18.05 -8.28
C LYS A 212 -0.03 19.44 -8.47
N GLU A 213 -0.80 20.50 -8.25
CA GLU A 213 -0.34 21.87 -8.51
C GLU A 213 0.47 22.42 -7.33
N ARG A 214 -0.09 22.44 -6.11
CA ARG A 214 0.57 23.06 -4.95
C ARG A 214 1.72 22.24 -4.38
N TRP A 215 1.60 20.92 -4.32
CA TRP A 215 2.69 20.05 -3.86
C TRP A 215 3.58 19.53 -4.99
N GLY A 216 3.20 19.72 -6.25
CA GLY A 216 4.02 19.30 -7.39
C GLY A 216 4.04 17.78 -7.61
N PHE A 217 3.02 17.04 -7.15
CA PHE A 217 2.98 15.60 -7.35
C PHE A 217 2.87 15.25 -8.83
N ASP A 218 3.89 14.54 -9.32
CA ASP A 218 4.03 14.18 -10.73
C ASP A 218 3.77 12.68 -11.00
N GLY A 219 3.40 11.93 -9.95
CA GLY A 219 3.04 10.53 -10.05
C GLY A 219 1.63 10.29 -10.58
N LEU A 220 1.23 9.02 -10.54
CA LEU A 220 -0.09 8.52 -10.94
C LEU A 220 -1.04 8.42 -9.73
N VAL A 221 -2.22 9.01 -9.85
CA VAL A 221 -3.30 8.82 -8.87
C VAL A 221 -4.20 7.68 -9.31
N ILE A 222 -4.29 6.64 -8.48
CA ILE A 222 -5.09 5.44 -8.71
C ILE A 222 -6.32 5.49 -7.79
N SER A 223 -7.49 5.07 -8.26
CA SER A 223 -8.63 4.89 -7.36
C SER A 223 -8.36 3.74 -6.39
N ASP A 224 -8.96 3.77 -5.20
CA ASP A 224 -9.20 2.50 -4.50
C ASP A 224 -10.16 1.63 -5.32
N TRP A 225 -10.25 0.32 -5.03
CA TRP A 225 -10.99 -0.65 -5.82
C TRP A 225 -12.48 -0.34 -5.87
N TYR A 226 -12.99 0.02 -7.05
CA TYR A 226 -14.36 0.51 -7.26
C TYR A 226 -14.66 1.86 -6.57
N GLY A 227 -13.63 2.60 -6.16
CA GLY A 227 -13.70 3.88 -5.46
C GLY A 227 -13.89 5.09 -6.37
N THR A 228 -14.61 4.92 -7.48
CA THR A 228 -15.01 5.99 -8.41
C THR A 228 -16.53 5.99 -8.48
N TYR A 229 -17.18 7.15 -8.42
CA TYR A 229 -18.59 7.28 -7.99
C TYR A 229 -19.47 8.11 -8.94
N SER A 230 -18.90 9.04 -9.69
CA SER A 230 -19.63 9.96 -10.56
C SER A 230 -20.21 9.27 -11.78
N ASP A 231 -21.39 9.71 -12.21
CA ASP A 231 -22.01 9.32 -13.48
C ASP A 231 -21.26 9.86 -14.72
N ARG A 232 -20.20 10.64 -14.50
CA ARG A 232 -19.33 11.25 -15.52
C ARG A 232 -17.89 10.81 -15.34
N VAL A 233 -17.10 10.98 -16.40
CA VAL A 233 -15.65 10.79 -16.36
C VAL A 233 -15.03 11.85 -15.44
N PRO A 234 -14.25 11.46 -14.42
CA PRO A 234 -13.57 12.41 -13.55
C PRO A 234 -12.59 13.30 -14.33
N ALA A 235 -12.96 14.57 -14.53
CA ALA A 235 -12.10 15.57 -15.17
C ALA A 235 -10.89 15.95 -14.31
N GLY A 236 -10.96 15.67 -13.01
CA GLY A 236 -9.98 16.02 -11.98
C GLY A 236 -8.73 15.16 -11.92
N GLY A 237 -7.98 15.30 -10.83
CA GLY A 237 -6.68 14.70 -10.63
C GLY A 237 -6.62 13.16 -10.49
N LEU A 238 -7.72 12.41 -10.64
CA LEU A 238 -7.69 10.93 -10.72
C LEU A 238 -7.19 10.48 -12.10
N ASP A 239 -6.20 9.59 -12.16
CA ASP A 239 -5.57 9.21 -13.42
C ASP A 239 -5.94 7.80 -13.91
N LEU A 240 -6.12 6.85 -12.98
CA LEU A 240 -6.40 5.45 -13.28
C LEU A 240 -7.55 4.93 -12.41
N GLU A 241 -8.62 4.45 -13.03
CA GLU A 241 -9.70 3.72 -12.35
C GLU A 241 -9.34 2.24 -12.22
N MET A 242 -9.38 1.72 -10.99
CA MET A 242 -9.19 0.31 -10.66
C MET A 242 -10.41 -0.26 -9.93
N PRO A 243 -10.73 -1.56 -10.10
CA PRO A 243 -10.15 -2.49 -11.08
C PRO A 243 -10.82 -2.40 -12.47
N GLY A 244 -10.34 -3.20 -13.41
CA GLY A 244 -11.04 -3.48 -14.67
C GLY A 244 -12.22 -4.46 -14.52
N ALA A 245 -13.26 -4.37 -15.35
CA ALA A 245 -13.54 -3.30 -16.30
C ALA A 245 -13.99 -2.03 -15.57
N ALA A 246 -13.48 -0.87 -16.00
CA ALA A 246 -13.80 0.43 -15.42
C ALA A 246 -15.29 0.77 -15.57
N ARG A 247 -15.86 1.46 -14.56
CA ARG A 247 -17.26 1.87 -14.56
C ARG A 247 -17.45 3.26 -15.13
N TRP A 248 -16.52 4.18 -14.88
CA TRP A 248 -16.71 5.60 -15.14
C TRP A 248 -15.66 6.20 -16.07
N MET A 249 -14.43 5.70 -16.01
CA MET A 249 -13.35 5.91 -16.96
C MET A 249 -13.34 4.79 -18.02
N ASP A 250 -14.50 4.19 -18.29
CA ASP A 250 -14.70 3.29 -19.41
C ASP A 250 -14.32 3.97 -20.74
N PRO A 251 -13.64 3.27 -21.68
CA PRO A 251 -13.10 3.91 -22.87
C PRO A 251 -14.14 4.60 -23.74
N ASP A 252 -15.33 4.01 -23.90
CA ASP A 252 -16.38 4.58 -24.73
C ASP A 252 -16.97 5.84 -24.09
N LYS A 253 -17.12 5.85 -22.75
CA LYS A 253 -17.56 7.04 -22.02
C LYS A 253 -16.55 8.19 -22.11
N VAL A 254 -15.27 7.89 -22.01
CA VAL A 254 -14.19 8.88 -22.14
C VAL A 254 -14.17 9.47 -23.55
N VAL A 255 -14.22 8.63 -24.59
CA VAL A 255 -14.27 9.08 -25.98
C VAL A 255 -15.50 9.96 -26.23
N ALA A 256 -16.68 9.53 -25.75
CA ALA A 256 -17.91 10.29 -25.89
C ALA A 256 -17.85 11.66 -25.20
N ALA A 257 -17.32 11.73 -23.97
CA ALA A 257 -17.17 12.99 -23.24
C ALA A 257 -16.25 13.98 -23.96
N VAL A 258 -15.15 13.51 -24.55
CA VAL A 258 -14.24 14.35 -25.33
C VAL A 258 -14.89 14.83 -26.63
N GLN A 259 -15.56 13.94 -27.37
CA GLN A 259 -16.25 14.30 -28.61
C GLN A 259 -17.42 15.26 -28.39
N ALA A 260 -18.08 15.18 -27.23
CA ALA A 260 -19.14 16.10 -26.81
C ALA A 260 -18.59 17.45 -26.29
N GLY A 261 -17.28 17.61 -26.12
CA GLY A 261 -16.65 18.81 -25.56
C GLY A 261 -16.85 18.97 -24.04
N GLU A 262 -17.30 17.92 -23.34
CA GLU A 262 -17.46 17.91 -21.89
C GLU A 262 -16.10 17.75 -21.17
N LEU A 263 -15.13 17.16 -21.85
CA LEU A 263 -13.77 16.96 -21.37
C LEU A 263 -12.76 17.33 -22.45
N ASP A 264 -11.75 18.13 -22.11
CA ASP A 264 -10.65 18.44 -23.04
C ASP A 264 -9.73 17.23 -23.19
N GLU A 265 -9.33 16.90 -24.43
CA GLU A 265 -8.36 15.84 -24.69
C GLU A 265 -7.02 16.10 -23.97
N ALA A 266 -6.65 17.37 -23.74
CA ALA A 266 -5.47 17.72 -22.96
C ALA A 266 -5.51 17.18 -21.51
N VAL A 267 -6.70 17.02 -20.93
CA VAL A 267 -6.88 16.42 -19.60
C VAL A 267 -6.61 14.91 -19.66
N ILE A 268 -7.02 14.25 -20.74
CA ILE A 268 -6.71 12.83 -20.99
C ILE A 268 -5.20 12.65 -21.18
N ASP A 269 -4.57 13.56 -21.92
CA ASP A 269 -3.13 13.55 -22.16
C ASP A 269 -2.30 13.66 -20.88
N ASP A 270 -2.71 14.50 -19.92
CA ASP A 270 -2.02 14.57 -18.62
C ASP A 270 -2.08 13.24 -17.85
N LYS A 271 -3.27 12.62 -17.79
CA LYS A 271 -3.48 11.34 -17.11
C LYS A 271 -2.63 10.23 -17.73
N VAL A 272 -2.66 10.12 -19.07
CA VAL A 272 -1.85 9.15 -19.81
C VAL A 272 -0.35 9.40 -19.61
N ARG A 273 0.10 10.66 -19.65
CA ARG A 273 1.51 11.00 -19.42
C ARG A 273 2.00 10.54 -18.05
N ARG A 274 1.17 10.65 -17.00
CA ARG A 274 1.49 10.17 -15.65
C ARG A 274 1.60 8.66 -15.58
N LEU A 275 0.74 7.93 -16.29
CA LEU A 275 0.86 6.47 -16.42
C LEU A 275 2.16 6.10 -17.15
N LEU A 276 2.41 6.68 -18.32
CA LEU A 276 3.62 6.41 -19.11
C LEU A 276 4.90 6.74 -18.32
N ARG A 277 4.91 7.82 -17.54
CA ARG A 277 5.99 8.17 -16.60
C ARG A 277 6.18 7.10 -15.54
N THR A 278 5.09 6.59 -14.98
CA THR A 278 5.13 5.51 -13.99
C THR A 278 5.72 4.24 -14.59
N LEU A 279 5.24 3.81 -15.77
CA LEU A 279 5.79 2.67 -16.52
C LEU A 279 7.30 2.80 -16.77
N ARG A 280 7.77 4.01 -17.08
CA ARG A 280 9.20 4.30 -17.24
C ARG A 280 9.96 4.19 -15.92
N ARG A 281 9.43 4.74 -14.81
CA ARG A 281 10.07 4.69 -13.48
C ARG A 281 10.28 3.26 -12.99
N VAL A 282 9.31 2.39 -13.23
CA VAL A 282 9.39 0.96 -12.87
C VAL A 282 10.17 0.10 -13.88
N GLY A 283 10.73 0.72 -14.94
CA GLY A 283 11.62 0.05 -15.89
C GLY A 283 10.93 -0.86 -16.93
N LEU A 284 9.61 -0.84 -17.03
CA LEU A 284 8.86 -1.80 -17.87
C LEU A 284 9.11 -1.66 -19.38
N PHE A 285 9.55 -0.49 -19.84
CA PHE A 285 9.94 -0.31 -21.25
C PHE A 285 11.26 -1.00 -21.61
N ASP A 286 12.09 -1.34 -20.61
CA ASP A 286 13.38 -2.00 -20.81
C ASP A 286 13.32 -3.48 -20.40
N ASP A 287 12.60 -3.81 -19.32
CA ASP A 287 12.31 -5.18 -18.89
C ASP A 287 10.82 -5.33 -18.54
N PRO A 288 10.01 -5.96 -19.41
CA PRO A 288 8.58 -6.17 -19.16
C PRO A 288 8.27 -7.13 -18.00
N GLN A 289 9.28 -7.79 -17.41
CA GLN A 289 9.15 -8.67 -16.23
C GLN A 289 8.04 -9.73 -16.32
N THR A 290 7.90 -10.35 -17.49
CA THR A 290 6.91 -11.41 -17.75
C THR A 290 7.27 -12.69 -17.00
N GLY A 291 6.28 -13.38 -16.41
CA GLY A 291 6.48 -14.68 -15.79
C GLY A 291 5.41 -15.05 -14.78
N ALA A 292 5.53 -16.26 -14.22
CA ALA A 292 4.68 -16.69 -13.11
C ALA A 292 5.13 -16.05 -11.78
N GLU A 293 4.19 -15.96 -10.83
CA GLU A 293 4.51 -15.62 -9.44
C GLU A 293 5.26 -16.75 -8.76
N GLU A 294 6.26 -16.40 -7.95
CA GLU A 294 7.08 -17.35 -7.19
C GLU A 294 7.02 -17.01 -5.69
N GLY A 295 7.06 -18.05 -4.86
CA GLY A 295 7.07 -17.94 -3.40
C GLY A 295 8.46 -18.25 -2.87
N ILE A 296 9.37 -17.27 -2.95
CA ILE A 296 10.77 -17.49 -2.59
C ILE A 296 10.98 -17.14 -1.11
N ASP A 297 11.14 -18.17 -0.28
CA ASP A 297 11.37 -18.00 1.14
C ASP A 297 12.86 -17.69 1.44
N ARG A 298 13.18 -16.39 1.54
CA ARG A 298 14.56 -15.90 1.64
C ARG A 298 15.04 -15.85 3.10
N PRO A 299 16.22 -16.42 3.45
CA PRO A 299 16.73 -16.41 4.82
C PRO A 299 16.92 -15.01 5.44
N HIS A 300 17.29 -13.99 4.65
CA HIS A 300 17.42 -12.62 5.16
C HIS A 300 16.06 -11.96 5.43
N HIS A 301 15.03 -12.26 4.63
CA HIS A 301 13.65 -11.83 4.91
C HIS A 301 13.16 -12.38 6.24
N ARG A 302 13.38 -13.68 6.50
CA ARG A 302 13.04 -14.33 7.79
C ARG A 302 13.71 -13.64 8.98
N ARG A 303 15.01 -13.34 8.88
CA ARG A 303 15.77 -12.65 9.95
C ARG A 303 15.26 -11.23 10.16
N LEU A 304 14.99 -10.51 9.08
CA LEU A 304 14.47 -9.14 9.15
C LEU A 304 13.08 -9.10 9.77
N ALA A 305 12.17 -9.98 9.35
CA ALA A 305 10.82 -10.07 9.93
C ALA A 305 10.87 -10.40 11.43
N ARG A 306 11.74 -11.33 11.84
CA ARG A 306 11.96 -11.63 13.26
C ARG A 306 12.52 -10.44 14.04
N ARG A 307 13.50 -9.71 13.48
CA ARG A 307 14.07 -8.52 14.12
C ARG A 307 13.03 -7.43 14.25
N ALA A 308 12.29 -7.13 13.18
CA ALA A 308 11.24 -6.13 13.20
C ALA A 308 10.15 -6.48 14.21
N ALA A 309 9.73 -7.74 14.29
CA ALA A 309 8.77 -8.18 15.30
C ALA A 309 9.30 -8.01 16.72
N ALA A 310 10.60 -8.27 16.95
CA ALA A 310 11.22 -8.10 18.26
C ALA A 310 11.35 -6.62 18.67
N GLU A 311 11.76 -5.74 17.75
CA GLU A 311 11.85 -4.29 17.99
C GLU A 311 10.48 -3.61 18.15
N ALA A 312 9.42 -4.19 17.58
CA ALA A 312 8.07 -3.65 17.67
C ALA A 312 7.33 -3.98 18.98
N ILE A 313 7.83 -4.94 19.78
CA ILE A 313 7.17 -5.31 21.04
C ILE A 313 7.40 -4.22 22.08
N VAL A 314 6.30 -3.63 22.57
CA VAL A 314 6.33 -2.62 23.63
C VAL A 314 6.10 -3.28 24.99
N LEU A 315 7.10 -3.19 25.88
CA LEU A 315 6.94 -3.62 27.28
C LEU A 315 6.16 -2.55 28.05
N LEU A 316 4.86 -2.77 28.24
CA LEU A 316 3.98 -1.80 28.91
C LEU A 316 4.11 -1.82 30.44
N LYS A 317 4.38 -2.98 31.02
CA LYS A 317 4.43 -3.19 32.48
C LYS A 317 5.40 -4.31 32.82
N ASN A 318 6.24 -4.08 33.84
CA ASN A 318 7.18 -5.07 34.36
C ASN A 318 7.39 -4.85 35.87
N ASP A 319 6.51 -5.41 36.69
CA ASP A 319 6.61 -5.28 38.14
C ASP A 319 7.53 -6.37 38.72
N ALA A 320 8.26 -6.01 39.79
CA ALA A 320 9.09 -6.94 40.56
C ALA A 320 10.10 -7.75 39.71
N ASP A 321 10.65 -7.11 38.67
CA ASP A 321 11.63 -7.70 37.75
C ASP A 321 11.20 -9.05 37.18
N LEU A 322 9.90 -9.22 36.91
CA LEU A 322 9.35 -10.46 36.37
C LEU A 322 9.98 -10.84 35.02
N LEU A 323 10.22 -9.85 34.16
CA LEU A 323 10.92 -10.01 32.89
C LEU A 323 12.31 -9.36 32.93
N PRO A 324 13.31 -9.98 32.26
CA PRO A 324 13.23 -11.22 31.48
C PRO A 324 13.08 -12.46 32.37
N LEU A 325 12.39 -13.50 31.86
CA LEU A 325 12.26 -14.76 32.60
C LEU A 325 13.65 -15.34 32.92
N PRO A 326 13.94 -15.71 34.19
CA PRO A 326 15.27 -16.14 34.59
C PRO A 326 15.57 -17.54 34.05
N ALA A 327 16.29 -17.60 32.93
CA ALA A 327 16.53 -18.82 32.16
C ALA A 327 17.19 -19.95 32.97
N ASP A 328 17.97 -19.62 34.01
CA ASP A 328 18.69 -20.59 34.82
C ASP A 328 17.84 -21.21 35.94
N THR A 329 16.76 -20.53 36.36
CA THR A 329 15.94 -20.94 37.51
C THR A 329 14.54 -21.39 37.11
N VAL A 330 14.02 -20.94 35.98
CA VAL A 330 12.72 -21.39 35.47
C VAL A 330 12.81 -22.87 35.06
N ARG A 331 12.00 -23.72 35.70
CA ARG A 331 11.89 -25.15 35.39
C ARG A 331 10.59 -25.53 34.71
N SER A 332 9.57 -24.68 34.83
CA SER A 332 8.27 -24.89 34.19
C SER A 332 7.63 -23.57 33.77
N ILE A 333 6.91 -23.60 32.65
CA ILE A 333 6.13 -22.48 32.12
C ILE A 333 4.76 -23.01 31.72
N ALA A 334 3.69 -22.42 32.25
CA ALA A 334 2.33 -22.63 31.76
C ALA A 334 1.96 -21.52 30.78
N VAL A 335 1.69 -21.88 29.53
CA VAL A 335 1.27 -20.94 28.48
C VAL A 335 -0.24 -21.04 28.32
N ILE A 336 -0.96 -19.93 28.48
CA ILE A 336 -2.43 -19.91 28.45
C ILE A 336 -2.92 -18.92 27.38
N GLY A 337 -3.93 -19.32 26.61
CA GLY A 337 -4.63 -18.44 25.67
C GLY A 337 -4.65 -18.96 24.24
N GLN A 338 -5.77 -18.74 23.54
CA GLN A 338 -5.94 -19.12 22.12
C GLN A 338 -4.81 -18.63 21.20
N ASN A 339 -4.36 -17.38 21.40
CA ASN A 339 -3.32 -16.78 20.57
C ASN A 339 -1.91 -17.33 20.85
N ALA A 340 -1.73 -18.12 21.91
CA ALA A 340 -0.46 -18.76 22.18
C ALA A 340 -0.15 -19.87 21.17
N ALA A 341 -1.14 -20.71 20.84
CA ALA A 341 -0.99 -21.77 19.85
C ALA A 341 -1.36 -21.33 18.42
N ARG A 342 -2.21 -20.30 18.28
CA ARG A 342 -2.60 -19.72 16.97
C ARG A 342 -2.08 -18.29 16.86
N ALA A 343 -0.96 -18.09 16.17
CA ALA A 343 -0.35 -16.79 16.06
C ALA A 343 -1.21 -15.82 15.22
N GLN A 344 -1.55 -14.66 15.77
CA GLN A 344 -2.13 -13.56 15.01
C GLN A 344 -1.02 -12.66 14.49
N VAL A 345 -0.57 -12.90 13.25
CA VAL A 345 0.59 -12.22 12.64
C VAL A 345 0.21 -11.03 11.75
N MET A 346 -1.07 -10.89 11.42
CA MET A 346 -1.60 -9.83 10.55
C MET A 346 -3.05 -9.52 10.91
N GLY A 347 -3.58 -8.41 10.38
CA GLY A 347 -5.01 -8.13 10.36
C GLY A 347 -5.71 -8.77 9.16
N GLY A 348 -6.97 -8.43 8.93
CA GLY A 348 -7.77 -8.96 7.81
C GLY A 348 -7.83 -8.03 6.60
N GLY A 349 -8.60 -8.41 5.58
CA GLY A 349 -8.84 -7.58 4.40
C GLY A 349 -7.65 -7.56 3.43
N SER A 350 -7.49 -6.47 2.68
CA SER A 350 -6.53 -6.44 1.59
C SER A 350 -5.05 -6.51 2.04
N SER A 351 -4.76 -6.28 3.31
CA SER A 351 -3.40 -6.48 3.85
C SER A 351 -2.99 -7.93 4.02
N SER A 352 -3.92 -8.89 3.92
CA SER A 352 -3.60 -10.29 4.17
C SER A 352 -2.66 -10.86 3.12
N VAL A 353 -1.80 -11.78 3.54
CA VAL A 353 -0.94 -12.57 2.66
C VAL A 353 -0.94 -14.02 3.10
N THR A 354 -0.66 -14.95 2.19
CA THR A 354 -0.35 -16.33 2.56
C THR A 354 1.10 -16.39 3.01
N PRO A 355 1.42 -16.58 4.31
CA PRO A 355 2.80 -16.61 4.77
C PRO A 355 3.49 -17.93 4.40
N HIS A 356 4.81 -17.91 4.15
CA HIS A 356 5.58 -19.15 3.97
C HIS A 356 5.45 -20.13 5.16
N TYR A 357 5.46 -19.58 6.36
CA TYR A 357 5.22 -20.29 7.61
C TYR A 357 4.89 -19.29 8.71
N VAL A 358 4.34 -19.78 9.82
CA VAL A 358 4.04 -19.00 11.02
C VAL A 358 4.67 -19.69 12.22
N VAL A 359 5.27 -18.92 13.13
CA VAL A 359 5.75 -19.43 14.43
C VAL A 359 4.82 -18.89 15.51
N SER A 360 4.10 -19.79 16.17
CA SER A 360 3.25 -19.42 17.30
C SER A 360 4.07 -18.97 18.51
N PRO A 361 3.53 -18.11 19.40
CA PRO A 361 4.19 -17.79 20.66
C PRO A 361 4.58 -19.04 21.47
N LEU A 362 3.71 -20.05 21.51
CA LEU A 362 3.96 -21.34 22.17
C LEU A 362 5.17 -22.06 21.56
N ASP A 363 5.24 -22.16 20.23
CA ASP A 363 6.38 -22.77 19.54
C ASP A 363 7.66 -21.96 19.74
N GLY A 364 7.56 -20.63 19.75
CA GLY A 364 8.68 -19.72 20.04
C GLY A 364 9.26 -19.95 21.43
N ILE A 365 8.40 -20.06 22.45
CA ILE A 365 8.79 -20.34 23.84
C ILE A 365 9.45 -21.73 23.92
N ARG A 366 8.80 -22.78 23.40
CA ARG A 366 9.35 -24.14 23.40
C ARG A 366 10.72 -24.23 22.74
N ARG A 367 10.90 -23.58 21.58
CA ARG A 367 12.19 -23.52 20.88
C ARG A 367 13.26 -22.78 21.70
N ARG A 368 12.88 -21.73 22.44
CA ARG A 368 13.82 -20.93 23.23
C ARG A 368 14.28 -21.65 24.50
N THR A 369 13.39 -22.43 25.13
CA THR A 369 13.67 -23.15 26.37
C THR A 369 14.30 -24.53 26.14
N GLY A 370 14.04 -25.14 24.98
CA GLY A 370 14.44 -26.53 24.73
C GLY A 370 13.80 -27.50 25.73
N ASP A 371 14.44 -28.66 25.91
CA ASP A 371 13.91 -29.75 26.76
C ASP A 371 14.17 -29.54 28.27
N GLY A 372 14.93 -28.51 28.65
CA GLY A 372 15.30 -28.23 30.04
C GLY A 372 14.22 -27.56 30.89
N VAL A 373 13.10 -27.15 30.27
CA VAL A 373 11.97 -26.49 30.92
C VAL A 373 10.67 -27.16 30.48
N GLN A 374 9.82 -27.54 31.44
CA GLN A 374 8.51 -28.10 31.14
C GLN A 374 7.56 -27.01 30.65
N VAL A 375 7.15 -27.04 29.38
CA VAL A 375 6.19 -26.08 28.80
C VAL A 375 4.82 -26.73 28.62
N SER A 376 3.87 -26.39 29.49
CA SER A 376 2.46 -26.80 29.36
C SER A 376 1.64 -25.74 28.62
N TYR A 377 0.52 -26.16 28.02
CA TYR A 377 -0.38 -25.28 27.29
C TYR A 377 -1.85 -25.58 27.62
N ALA A 378 -2.64 -24.53 27.80
CA ALA A 378 -4.11 -24.59 27.85
C ALA A 378 -4.70 -23.41 27.04
N ILE A 379 -5.86 -23.61 26.42
CA ILE A 379 -6.50 -22.54 25.64
C ILE A 379 -7.05 -21.41 26.53
N GLY A 380 -7.43 -21.73 27.77
CA GLY A 380 -8.08 -20.84 28.73
C GLY A 380 -8.80 -21.64 29.80
#